data_AF-A0A1J5AQZ8-F1
#
_entry.id   AF-A0A1J5AQZ8-F1
#
_cell.length_a   1.000
_cell.length_b   1.000
_cell.length_c   1.000
_cell.angle_alpha   90.00
_cell.angle_beta   90.00
_cell.angle_gamma   90.00
#
_symmetry.space_group_name_H-M   'P 1'
#
loop_
_entity.id
_entity.type
_entity.pdbx_description
1 polymer ?
#
loop_
_entity_poly.entity_id
_entity_poly.type
_entity_poly.pdbx_seq_one_letter_code
_entity_poly.pdbx_strand_id
1 'polypeptide(L)'
;MKIDAHGTNQKGGKINLLLSYLKKFNDIQKWNYMGLAVEIDCTVDYKNQNLLVRWIDYTEGFNDRLIVYSLLEYNSLFSPIVNA
;
A
#
# COMPACT_ATOMS: atom_id res chain seq x y z
N MET A 1 3.92 3.73 -7.14
CA MET A 1 4.15 3.08 -5.85
C MET A 1 5.61 2.76 -5.60
N LYS A 2 6.16 3.36 -4.55
CA LYS A 2 7.45 2.97 -3.97
C LYS A 2 7.18 2.05 -2.77
N ILE A 3 8.01 1.02 -2.58
CA ILE A 3 7.94 0.13 -1.42
C ILE A 3 9.31 0.11 -0.75
N ASP A 4 9.43 0.86 0.34
CA ASP A 4 10.59 0.80 1.23
C ASP A 4 10.46 -0.37 2.21
N ALA A 5 11.57 -0.86 2.77
CA ALA A 5 11.57 -2.04 3.62
C ALA A 5 12.50 -1.93 4.83
N HIS A 6 12.01 -2.40 5.99
CA HIS A 6 12.79 -2.56 7.21
C HIS A 6 12.82 -4.03 7.67
N GLY A 7 14.00 -4.45 8.11
CA GLY A 7 14.25 -5.82 8.58
C GLY A 7 14.49 -6.82 7.45
N THR A 8 14.61 -8.10 7.83
CA THR A 8 14.90 -9.20 6.90
C THR A 8 13.62 -9.86 6.46
N ASN A 9 13.43 -10.02 5.15
CA ASN A 9 12.31 -10.76 4.58
C ASN A 9 12.26 -12.19 5.13
N GLN A 10 11.07 -12.60 5.61
CA GLN A 10 10.84 -13.93 6.17
C GLN A 10 10.10 -14.80 5.16
N LYS A 11 10.63 -16.00 4.91
CA LYS A 11 9.96 -17.00 4.05
C LYS A 11 8.62 -17.40 4.70
N GLY A 12 7.53 -17.22 3.96
CA GLY A 12 6.17 -17.50 4.47
C GLY A 12 5.58 -16.43 5.38
N GLY A 13 6.19 -15.24 5.46
CA GLY A 13 5.65 -14.11 6.20
C GLY A 13 4.23 -13.72 5.78
N LYS A 14 3.38 -13.37 6.76
CA LYS A 14 1.96 -13.03 6.57
C LYS A 14 1.77 -11.87 5.58
N ILE A 15 2.71 -10.93 5.55
CA ILE A 15 2.63 -9.75 4.68
C ILE A 15 3.01 -10.05 3.21
N ASN A 16 3.61 -11.22 2.92
CA ASN A 16 4.18 -11.53 1.60
C ASN A 16 3.13 -11.56 0.47
N LEU A 17 1.89 -11.95 0.77
CA LEU A 17 0.80 -11.91 -0.21
C LEU A 17 0.47 -10.48 -0.63
N LEU A 18 0.39 -9.56 0.33
CA LEU A 18 0.18 -8.13 0.06
C LEU A 18 1.36 -7.56 -0.73
N LEU A 19 2.60 -7.84 -0.35
CA LEU A 19 3.77 -7.37 -1.10
C LEU A 19 3.79 -7.89 -2.55
N SER A 20 3.45 -9.16 -2.75
CA SER A 20 3.38 -9.77 -4.08
C SER A 20 2.28 -9.14 -4.95
N TYR A 21 1.18 -8.73 -4.33
CA TYR A 21 0.12 -7.98 -5.00
C TYR A 21 0.59 -6.57 -5.39
N LEU A 22 1.17 -5.82 -4.45
CA LEU A 22 1.60 -4.43 -4.67
C LEU A 22 2.73 -4.30 -5.69
N LYS A 23 3.63 -5.29 -5.76
CA LYS A 23 4.72 -5.34 -6.76
C LYS A 23 4.24 -5.48 -8.21
N LYS A 24 2.96 -5.72 -8.46
CA LYS A 24 2.38 -5.73 -9.81
C LYS A 24 2.14 -4.33 -10.37
N PHE A 25 2.13 -3.32 -9.49
CA PHE A 25 1.85 -1.94 -9.85
C PHE A 25 3.15 -1.14 -9.95
N ASN A 26 3.14 -0.13 -10.79
CA ASN A 26 4.28 0.76 -10.99
C ASN A 26 4.15 2.06 -10.17
N ASP A 27 5.13 2.92 -10.35
CA ASP A 27 5.36 4.23 -9.76
C ASP A 27 4.14 5.16 -9.90
N ILE A 28 3.49 5.12 -11.06
CA ILE A 28 2.40 6.03 -11.46
C ILE A 28 1.01 5.54 -11.06
N GLN A 29 0.88 4.35 -10.47
CA GLN A 29 -0.41 3.80 -10.06
C GLN A 29 -1.12 4.71 -9.05
N LYS A 30 -2.35 5.12 -9.39
CA LYS A 30 -3.28 5.83 -8.51
C LYS A 30 -4.23 4.86 -7.81
N TRP A 31 -4.70 5.22 -6.64
CA TRP A 31 -5.58 4.38 -5.83
C TRP A 31 -6.83 5.15 -5.46
N ASN A 32 -7.96 4.46 -5.37
CA ASN A 32 -9.18 4.98 -4.81
C ASN A 32 -9.18 4.70 -3.31
N TYR A 33 -9.29 5.76 -2.51
CA TYR A 33 -9.47 5.71 -1.06
C TYR A 33 -10.70 6.53 -0.69
N MET A 34 -11.79 5.87 -0.27
CA MET A 34 -13.06 6.54 0.08
C MET A 34 -13.59 7.52 -1.00
N GLY A 35 -13.35 7.23 -2.28
CA GLY A 35 -13.76 8.09 -3.40
C GLY A 35 -12.69 9.10 -3.85
N LEU A 36 -11.57 9.20 -3.13
CA LEU A 36 -10.45 10.08 -3.47
C LEU A 36 -9.39 9.35 -4.28
N ALA A 37 -8.82 10.04 -5.27
CA ALA A 37 -7.73 9.52 -6.10
C ALA A 37 -6.38 9.89 -5.46
N VAL A 38 -5.73 8.91 -4.85
CA VAL A 38 -4.53 9.12 -4.04
C VAL A 38 -3.31 8.45 -4.66
N GLU A 39 -2.13 9.02 -4.39
CA GLU A 39 -0.85 8.33 -4.55
C GLU A 39 -0.47 7.64 -3.25
N ILE A 40 0.08 6.43 -3.34
CA ILE A 40 0.46 5.63 -2.19
C ILE A 40 1.96 5.37 -2.17
N ASP A 41 2.55 5.59 -1.00
CA ASP A 41 3.89 5.16 -0.61
C ASP A 41 3.80 4.16 0.54
N CYS A 42 4.55 3.06 0.44
CA CYS A 42 4.47 1.97 1.40
C CYS A 42 5.82 1.66 2.02
N THR A 43 5.81 1.35 3.32
CA THR A 43 6.98 0.86 4.04
C THR A 43 6.64 -0.46 4.72
N VAL A 44 7.32 -1.54 4.33
CA VAL A 44 7.13 -2.85 4.96
C VAL A 44 7.98 -3.00 6.21
N ASP A 45 7.38 -3.54 7.26
CA ASP A 45 8.07 -4.02 8.46
C ASP A 45 8.02 -5.55 8.48
N TYR A 46 9.14 -6.18 8.11
CA TYR A 46 9.23 -7.65 8.12
C TYR A 46 9.33 -8.23 9.54
N LYS A 47 9.66 -7.44 10.55
CA LYS A 47 9.70 -7.92 11.94
C LYS A 47 8.27 -8.06 12.47
N ASN A 48 7.47 -7.02 12.29
CA ASN A 48 6.08 -6.99 12.76
C ASN A 48 5.08 -7.57 11.75
N GLN A 49 5.54 -7.92 10.54
CA GLN A 49 4.73 -8.53 9.49
C GLN A 49 3.54 -7.63 9.10
N ASN A 50 3.81 -6.33 8.95
CA ASN A 50 2.81 -5.33 8.59
C ASN A 50 3.35 -4.36 7.54
N LEU A 51 2.47 -3.49 7.04
CA LEU A 51 2.77 -2.48 6.03
C LEU A 51 2.24 -1.13 6.50
N LEU A 52 3.12 -0.15 6.63
CA LEU A 52 2.74 1.25 6.77
C LEU A 52 2.41 1.79 5.39
N VAL A 53 1.17 2.22 5.21
CA VAL A 53 0.65 2.85 3.99
C VAL A 53 0.55 4.35 4.28
N ARG A 54 1.16 5.17 3.43
CA ARG A 54 1.01 6.64 3.44
C ARG A 54 0.41 7.04 2.11
N TRP A 55 -0.52 7.98 2.13
CA TRP A 55 -1.12 8.46 0.89
C TRP A 55 -1.34 9.96 0.90
N ILE A 56 -1.42 10.51 -0.31
CA ILE A 56 -1.67 11.93 -0.57
C ILE A 56 -2.65 12.06 -1.73
N ASP A 57 -3.63 12.94 -1.52
CA ASP A 57 -4.47 13.52 -2.55
C ASP A 57 -3.92 14.92 -2.88
N TYR A 58 -3.39 15.10 -4.09
CA TYR A 58 -2.87 16.38 -4.55
C TYR A 58 -3.95 17.37 -4.96
N THR A 59 -5.17 16.90 -5.22
CA THR A 59 -6.32 17.74 -5.58
C THR A 59 -6.91 18.40 -4.34
N GLU A 60 -7.13 17.62 -3.28
CA GLU A 60 -7.71 18.11 -2.03
C GLU A 60 -6.63 18.58 -1.02
N GLY A 61 -5.34 18.31 -1.28
CA GLY A 61 -4.24 18.64 -0.37
C GLY A 61 -4.25 17.83 0.92
N PHE A 62 -4.88 16.65 0.90
CA PHE A 62 -5.03 15.76 2.04
C PHE A 62 -3.95 14.68 2.06
N ASN A 63 -3.39 14.39 3.22
CA ASN A 63 -2.47 13.27 3.40
C ASN A 63 -2.72 12.56 4.73
N ASP A 64 -2.56 11.24 4.74
CA ASP A 64 -2.72 10.43 5.94
C ASP A 64 -1.93 9.11 5.84
N ARG A 65 -1.95 8.32 6.91
CA ARG A 65 -1.24 7.06 7.03
C ARG A 65 -1.97 6.06 7.92
N LEU A 66 -1.83 4.77 7.61
CA LEU A 66 -2.31 3.68 8.45
C LEU A 66 -1.42 2.45 8.32
N ILE A 67 -1.52 1.54 9.29
CA ILE A 67 -0.84 0.25 9.24
C ILE A 67 -1.86 -0.81 8.85
N VAL A 68 -1.54 -1.63 7.84
CA VAL A 68 -2.30 -2.84 7.49
C VAL A 68 -1.49 -4.09 7.77
N TYR A 69 -2.19 -5.19 8.00
CA TYR A 69 -1.62 -6.50 8.36
C TYR A 69 -1.92 -7.57 7.30
N SER A 70 -2.79 -7.28 6.32
CA SER A 70 -3.17 -8.26 5.31
C SER A 70 -3.58 -7.64 3.97
N LEU A 71 -3.58 -8.47 2.92
CA LEU A 71 -4.10 -8.08 1.60
C LEU A 71 -5.61 -7.76 1.65
N LEU A 72 -6.38 -8.51 2.46
CA LEU A 72 -7.82 -8.30 2.58
C LEU A 72 -8.12 -6.92 3.19
N GLU A 73 -7.44 -6.59 4.27
CA GLU A 73 -7.55 -5.29 4.93
C GLU A 73 -7.16 -4.15 3.99
N TYR A 74 -6.02 -4.27 3.30
CA TYR A 74 -5.61 -3.30 2.30
C TYR A 74 -6.68 -3.11 1.21
N ASN A 75 -7.19 -4.19 0.63
CA ASN A 75 -8.20 -4.13 -0.44
C ASN A 75 -9.57 -3.63 0.04
N SER A 76 -9.85 -3.65 1.35
CA SER A 76 -11.07 -3.05 1.89
C SER A 76 -11.02 -1.52 1.95
N LEU A 77 -9.82 -0.94 1.88
CA LEU A 77 -9.57 0.49 2.01
C LEU A 77 -9.16 1.12 0.67
N PHE A 78 -8.33 0.40 -0.09
CA PHE A 78 -7.73 0.87 -1.32
C PHE A 78 -8.07 -0.05 -2.48
N SER A 79 -8.50 0.54 -3.59
CA SER A 79 -8.64 -0.18 -4.86
C SER A 79 -7.84 0.52 -5.96
N PRO A 80 -7.17 -0.21 -6.87
CA PRO A 80 -6.43 0.43 -7.94
C PRO A 80 -7.41 1.12 -8.89
N ILE A 81 -7.11 2.36 -9.26
CA ILE A 81 -7.84 3.03 -10.35
C ILE A 81 -7.27 2.48 -11.66
N VAL A 82 -8.09 1.70 -12.37
CA VAL A 82 -7.75 1.16 -13.68
C VAL A 82 -8.35 2.10 -14.70
N ASN A 83 -7.52 2.89 -15.39
CA ASN A 83 -8.00 3.65 -16.54
C ASN A 83 -8.41 2.65 -17.61
N ALA A 84 -9.69 2.67 -17.99
CA ALA A 84 -10.22 1.91 -19.12
C ALA A 84 -9.71 2.45 -20.46
#